data_AF-A0A7X9J2K3-F1
#
_entry.id   AF-A0A7X9J2K3-F1
#
_cell.length_a   1.000
_cell.length_b   1.000
_cell.length_c   1.000
_cell.angle_alpha   90.00
_cell.angle_beta   90.00
_cell.angle_gamma   90.00
#
_symmetry.space_group_name_H-M   'P 1'
#
loop_
_entity.id
_entity.type
_entity.pdbx_description
1 polymer ?
#
loop_
_entity_poly.entity_id
_entity_poly.type
_entity_poly.pdbx_seq_one_letter_code
_entity_poly.pdbx_strand_id
1 'polypeptide(L)'
;SFDNVNETLMGVNSAIFMRGGRGWMVKEADSPALGWEVYARKEPAQGETGIALVANATKILDMGAKPSATAAPAVTEDEYTHQSVADFVMAVRKKTKPAAGWKEGFESTVSAIKVNEAIVSGTKITFQKNWFEL
;
A
#
# COMPACT_ATOMS: atom_id res chain seq x y z
N SER A 1 -1.48 13.66 15.25
CA SER A 1 -2.37 12.53 15.54
C SER A 1 -3.20 12.30 14.30
N PHE A 2 -2.90 11.25 13.53
CA PHE A 2 -3.56 10.92 12.27
C PHE A 2 -3.92 9.44 12.35
N ASP A 3 -5.21 9.16 12.31
CA ASP A 3 -5.80 7.92 12.76
C ASP A 3 -5.35 6.75 11.87
N ASN A 4 -4.67 5.80 12.51
CA ASN A 4 -4.35 4.44 12.10
C ASN A 4 -5.04 3.93 10.81
N VAL A 5 -4.52 4.33 9.63
CA VAL A 5 -5.08 3.94 8.32
C VAL A 5 -4.95 2.45 8.15
N ASN A 6 -6.07 1.77 8.32
CA ASN A 6 -6.23 0.37 8.03
C ASN A 6 -7.45 0.17 7.14
N GLU A 7 -7.37 -0.83 6.28
CA GLU A 7 -8.45 -1.22 5.41
C GLU A 7 -8.79 -2.67 5.74
N THR A 8 -10.08 -2.93 5.96
CA THR A 8 -10.57 -4.28 6.23
C THR A 8 -11.56 -4.68 5.15
N LEU A 9 -11.25 -5.76 4.43
CA LEU A 9 -12.12 -6.36 3.43
C LEU A 9 -12.77 -7.60 4.04
N MET A 10 -14.08 -7.56 4.26
CA MET A 10 -14.83 -8.67 4.84
C MET A 10 -15.29 -9.63 3.74
N GLY A 11 -15.03 -10.92 3.91
CA GLY A 11 -15.54 -12.00 3.07
C GLY A 11 -16.39 -12.97 3.88
N VAL A 12 -17.07 -13.90 3.19
CA VAL A 12 -17.94 -14.89 3.84
C VAL A 12 -17.16 -15.90 4.69
N ASN A 13 -15.92 -16.19 4.29
CA ASN A 13 -15.08 -17.25 4.87
C ASN A 13 -13.81 -16.71 5.54
N SER A 14 -13.52 -15.42 5.38
CA SER A 14 -12.29 -14.77 5.86
C SER A 14 -12.38 -13.26 5.73
N ALA A 15 -11.73 -12.54 6.62
CA ALA A 15 -11.48 -11.11 6.51
C ALA A 15 -10.01 -10.84 6.16
N ILE A 16 -9.76 -9.85 5.31
CA ILE A 16 -8.41 -9.34 5.03
C ILE A 16 -8.25 -8.02 5.74
N PHE A 17 -7.28 -7.94 6.64
CA PHE A 17 -6.87 -6.74 7.34
C PHE A 17 -5.58 -6.20 6.75
N MET A 18 -5.59 -4.98 6.24
CA MET A 18 -4.43 -4.29 5.68
C MET A 18 -4.10 -3.07 6.53
N ARG A 19 -2.83 -2.91 6.89
CA ARG A 19 -2.33 -1.75 7.64
C ARG A 19 -0.94 -1.40 7.14
N GLY A 20 -0.77 -0.16 6.66
CA GLY A 20 0.45 0.26 5.98
C GLY A 20 0.79 -0.68 4.82
N GLY A 21 2.04 -1.14 4.74
CA GLY A 21 2.51 -2.07 3.70
C GLY A 21 2.29 -3.57 4.00
N ARG A 22 1.45 -3.91 4.98
CA ARG A 22 1.22 -5.30 5.42
C ARG A 22 -0.25 -5.68 5.36
N GLY A 23 -0.52 -6.93 5.00
CA GLY A 23 -1.86 -7.52 5.02
C GLY A 23 -1.87 -8.86 5.74
N TRP A 24 -2.96 -9.15 6.43
CA TRP A 24 -3.23 -10.42 7.07
C TRP A 24 -4.62 -10.90 6.67
N MET A 25 -4.75 -12.19 6.39
CA MET A 25 -6.03 -12.87 6.23
C MET A 25 -6.36 -13.61 7.52
N VAL A 26 -7.47 -13.26 8.15
CA VAL A 26 -8.05 -13.98 9.29
C VAL A 26 -9.20 -14.83 8.76
N LYS A 27 -9.23 -16.11 9.13
CA LYS A 27 -10.22 -17.07 8.65
C LYS A 27 -11.29 -17.27 9.72
N GLU A 28 -12.54 -17.34 9.30
CA GLU A 28 -13.64 -17.67 10.22
C GLU A 28 -13.47 -19.08 10.78
N ALA A 29 -13.92 -19.31 12.01
CA ALA A 29 -13.72 -20.57 12.72
C ALA A 29 -14.38 -21.78 12.02
N ASP A 30 -15.42 -21.53 11.21
CA ASP A 30 -16.21 -22.52 10.48
C ASP A 30 -15.80 -22.66 9.00
N SER A 31 -14.77 -21.92 8.56
CA SER A 31 -14.32 -21.88 7.18
C SER A 31 -13.59 -23.17 6.76
N PRO A 32 -13.96 -23.82 5.63
CA PRO A 32 -13.37 -25.09 5.22
C PRO A 32 -11.87 -24.96 4.95
N ALA A 33 -11.04 -25.84 5.53
CA ALA A 33 -9.61 -25.88 5.28
C ALA A 33 -9.31 -26.27 3.83
N LEU A 34 -8.54 -25.44 3.12
CA LEU A 34 -8.21 -25.62 1.71
C LEU A 34 -6.84 -26.30 1.53
N GLY A 35 -6.17 -26.70 2.61
CA GLY A 35 -4.92 -27.46 2.64
C GLY A 35 -3.65 -26.62 2.43
N TRP A 36 -3.77 -25.42 1.85
CA TRP A 36 -2.62 -24.53 1.63
C TRP A 36 -2.18 -23.80 2.91
N GLU A 37 -3.04 -23.73 3.92
CA GLU A 37 -2.82 -22.97 5.16
C GLU A 37 -1.63 -23.49 5.97
N VAL A 38 -1.23 -24.76 5.78
CA VAL A 38 -0.07 -25.37 6.45
C VAL A 38 1.27 -24.84 5.90
N TYR A 39 1.26 -24.33 4.67
CA TYR A 39 2.43 -23.74 4.02
C TYR A 39 2.48 -22.23 4.18
N ALA A 40 1.42 -21.64 4.71
CA ALA A 40 1.29 -20.21 4.88
C ALA A 40 1.98 -19.72 6.16
N ARG A 41 2.46 -18.47 6.13
CA ARG A 41 3.07 -17.83 7.28
C ARG A 41 1.99 -17.34 8.23
N LYS A 42 2.08 -17.71 9.51
CA LYS A 42 1.16 -17.27 10.56
C LYS A 42 1.82 -16.18 11.40
N GLU A 43 1.10 -15.09 11.62
CA GLU A 43 1.52 -13.97 12.45
C GLU A 43 0.37 -13.51 13.36
N PRO A 44 0.67 -12.94 14.54
CA PRO A 44 -0.37 -12.30 15.35
C PRO A 44 -0.94 -11.07 14.62
N ALA A 45 -2.26 -11.02 14.48
CA ALA A 45 -3.02 -9.91 13.90
C ALA A 45 -4.26 -9.64 14.75
N GLN A 46 -4.44 -8.40 15.22
CA GLN A 46 -5.58 -7.96 16.04
C GLN A 46 -5.92 -8.84 17.27
N GLY A 47 -4.92 -9.49 17.88
CA GLY A 47 -5.14 -10.37 19.04
C GLY A 47 -5.43 -11.84 18.68
N GLU A 48 -5.57 -12.14 17.39
CA GLU A 48 -5.69 -13.50 16.85
C GLU A 48 -4.50 -13.89 15.98
N THR A 49 -4.51 -15.12 15.43
CA THR A 49 -3.49 -15.59 14.47
C THR A 49 -4.00 -15.41 13.05
N GLY A 50 -3.39 -14.48 12.30
CA GLY A 50 -3.67 -14.25 10.89
C GLY A 50 -2.64 -14.92 9.97
N ILE A 51 -3.04 -15.17 8.72
CA ILE A 51 -2.15 -15.60 7.65
C ILE A 51 -1.56 -14.35 6.98
N ALA A 52 -0.23 -14.20 7.00
CA ALA A 52 0.43 -13.04 6.43
C ALA A 52 0.41 -13.06 4.89
N LEU A 53 -0.03 -11.96 4.29
CA LEU A 53 -0.03 -11.74 2.84
C LEU A 53 1.31 -11.11 2.44
N VAL A 54 2.23 -11.94 1.93
CA VAL A 54 3.59 -11.52 1.55
C VAL A 54 3.65 -11.23 0.05
N ALA A 55 3.89 -9.97 -0.31
CA ALA A 55 4.13 -9.58 -1.70
C ALA A 55 5.40 -10.26 -2.25
N ASN A 56 5.36 -10.75 -3.50
CA ASN A 56 6.43 -11.53 -4.16
C ASN A 56 6.73 -12.93 -3.57
N ALA A 57 5.81 -13.56 -2.85
CA ALA A 57 6.00 -14.91 -2.29
C ALA A 57 6.45 -15.98 -3.32
N THR A 58 6.05 -15.85 -4.59
CA THR A 58 6.48 -16.76 -5.67
C THR A 58 7.97 -16.65 -6.01
N LYS A 59 8.54 -15.44 -6.00
CA LYS A 59 9.98 -15.26 -6.24
C LYS A 59 10.82 -15.76 -5.06
N ILE A 60 10.27 -15.72 -3.85
CA ILE A 60 10.91 -16.29 -2.65
C ILE A 60 10.95 -17.83 -2.75
N LEU A 61 9.88 -18.44 -3.28
CA LEU A 61 9.84 -19.88 -3.58
C LEU A 61 10.87 -20.27 -4.65
N ASP A 62 11.04 -19.45 -5.70
CA ASP A 62 12.03 -19.68 -6.77
C ASP A 62 13.48 -19.64 -6.24
N MET A 63 13.73 -18.95 -5.12
CA MET A 63 15.02 -18.96 -4.41
C MET A 63 15.20 -20.14 -3.45
N GLY A 64 14.26 -21.10 -3.43
CA GLY A 64 14.28 -22.26 -2.53
C GLY A 64 13.95 -21.93 -1.07
N ALA A 65 13.53 -20.69 -0.78
CA ALA A 65 13.17 -20.27 0.57
C ALA A 65 11.67 -20.54 0.83
N LYS A 66 11.35 -21.01 2.04
CA LYS A 66 9.96 -21.23 2.44
C LYS A 66 9.30 -19.88 2.76
N PRO A 67 8.15 -19.52 2.17
CA PRO A 67 7.42 -18.28 2.48
C PRO A 67 7.07 -18.14 3.96
N SER A 68 6.96 -19.26 4.68
CA SER A 68 6.74 -19.29 6.13
C SER A 68 7.93 -18.79 6.96
N ALA A 69 9.15 -18.83 6.42
CA ALA A 69 10.39 -18.56 7.16
C ALA A 69 10.90 -17.13 6.98
N THR A 70 10.56 -16.46 5.88
CA THR A 70 11.00 -15.08 5.62
C THR A 70 10.00 -14.10 6.23
N ALA A 71 10.43 -13.39 7.27
CA ALA A 71 9.63 -12.28 7.79
C ALA A 71 9.46 -11.22 6.71
N ALA A 72 8.22 -10.79 6.46
CA ALA A 72 8.01 -9.55 5.73
C ALA A 72 8.76 -8.44 6.48
N PRO A 73 9.44 -7.51 5.79
CA PRO A 73 10.10 -6.40 6.47
C PRO A 73 9.08 -5.65 7.35
N ALA A 74 9.50 -5.25 8.55
CA ALA A 74 8.68 -4.45 9.45
C ALA A 74 8.54 -3.06 8.84
N VAL A 75 7.45 -2.84 8.10
CA VAL A 75 7.12 -1.52 7.58
C VAL A 75 6.77 -0.66 8.77
N THR A 76 7.75 0.11 9.24
CA THR A 76 7.51 1.15 10.25
C THR A 76 6.87 2.35 9.54
N GLU A 77 5.92 3.05 10.17
CA GLU A 77 5.29 4.23 9.54
C GLU A 77 6.32 5.31 9.19
N ASP A 78 7.42 5.40 9.94
CA ASP A 78 8.59 6.24 9.63
C ASP A 78 9.27 5.86 8.30
N GLU A 79 9.08 4.65 7.81
CA GLU A 79 9.77 4.13 6.63
C GLU A 79 9.35 4.86 5.36
N TYR A 80 8.10 5.32 5.20
CA TYR A 80 7.68 5.98 3.95
C TYR A 80 8.27 7.39 3.79
N THR A 81 8.29 8.18 4.86
CA THR A 81 8.89 9.52 4.83
C THR A 81 10.41 9.42 4.74
N HIS A 82 11.02 8.49 5.48
CA HIS A 82 12.45 8.25 5.39
C HIS A 82 12.85 7.70 4.02
N GLN A 83 12.06 6.79 3.44
CA GLN A 83 12.32 6.21 2.12
C GLN A 83 12.18 7.25 1.01
N SER A 84 11.15 8.08 1.01
CA SER A 84 10.99 9.13 -0.02
C SER A 84 12.13 10.16 0.02
N VAL A 85 12.57 10.56 1.20
CA VAL A 85 13.73 11.46 1.36
C VAL A 85 15.03 10.74 0.96
N ALA A 86 15.21 9.49 1.38
CA ALA A 86 16.37 8.69 0.98
C ALA A 86 16.43 8.48 -0.54
N ASP A 87 15.30 8.17 -1.18
CA ASP A 87 15.15 7.99 -2.61
C ASP A 87 15.48 9.28 -3.36
N PHE A 88 15.03 10.43 -2.85
CA PHE A 88 15.38 11.73 -3.41
C PHE A 88 16.89 12.01 -3.31
N VAL A 89 17.50 11.82 -2.14
CA VAL A 89 18.94 11.97 -1.94
C VAL A 89 19.72 11.03 -2.87
N MET A 90 19.26 9.79 -3.01
CA MET A 90 19.86 8.81 -3.90
C MET A 90 19.72 9.19 -5.36
N ALA A 91 18.58 9.74 -5.77
CA ALA A 91 18.37 10.25 -7.12
C ALA A 91 19.33 11.38 -7.47
N VAL A 92 19.55 12.32 -6.53
CA VAL A 92 20.55 13.39 -6.68
C VAL A 92 21.96 12.83 -6.79
N ARG A 93 22.35 11.91 -5.89
CA ARG A 93 23.70 11.32 -5.87
C ARG A 93 24.01 10.50 -7.13
N LYS A 94 23.02 9.71 -7.58
CA LYS A 94 23.14 8.85 -8.77
C LYS A 94 22.85 9.58 -10.08
N LYS A 95 22.44 10.85 -10.03
CA LYS A 95 21.97 11.63 -11.19
C LYS A 95 20.84 10.93 -11.96
N THR A 96 19.99 10.20 -11.24
CA THR A 96 18.82 9.53 -11.81
C THR A 96 17.58 10.40 -11.67
N LYS A 97 16.64 10.28 -12.60
CA LYS A 97 15.37 11.02 -12.53
C LYS A 97 14.56 10.52 -11.30
N PRO A 98 14.06 11.40 -10.43
CA PRO A 98 13.16 11.00 -9.35
C PRO A 98 11.83 10.47 -9.92
N ALA A 99 11.11 9.68 -9.13
CA ALA A 99 9.85 9.04 -9.56
C ALA A 99 8.77 10.05 -9.98
N ALA A 100 8.72 11.21 -9.32
CA ALA A 100 7.87 12.33 -9.68
C ALA A 100 8.70 13.62 -9.73
N GLY A 101 8.48 14.44 -10.76
CA GLY A 101 9.12 15.73 -10.94
C GLY A 101 8.16 16.89 -10.64
N TRP A 102 8.57 18.10 -11.02
CA TRP A 102 7.78 19.31 -10.82
C TRP A 102 6.47 19.29 -11.62
N LYS A 103 6.45 18.65 -12.79
CA LYS A 103 5.29 18.64 -13.69
C LYS A 103 4.15 17.81 -13.10
N GLU A 104 4.48 16.62 -12.60
CA GLU A 104 3.52 15.73 -11.94
C GLU A 104 2.95 16.39 -10.67
N GLY A 105 3.78 17.11 -9.90
CA GLY A 105 3.32 17.89 -8.74
C GLY A 105 2.39 19.05 -9.11
N PHE A 106 2.71 19.79 -10.19
CA PHE A 106 1.88 20.86 -10.72
C PHE A 106 0.52 20.35 -11.18
N GLU A 107 0.49 19.30 -12.01
CA GLU A 107 -0.74 18.71 -12.55
C GLU A 107 -1.65 18.17 -11.44
N SER A 108 -1.07 17.52 -10.42
CA SER A 108 -1.80 17.04 -9.24
C SER A 108 -2.44 18.19 -8.46
N THR A 109 -1.70 19.28 -8.25
CA THR A 109 -2.18 20.45 -7.52
C THR A 109 -3.31 21.16 -8.26
N VAL A 110 -3.15 21.40 -9.56
CA VAL A 110 -4.21 21.99 -10.41
C VAL A 110 -5.47 21.13 -10.36
N SER A 111 -5.32 19.81 -10.44
CA SER A 111 -6.44 18.86 -10.38
C SER A 111 -7.17 18.96 -9.04
N ALA A 112 -6.44 18.94 -7.92
CA ALA A 112 -7.02 19.05 -6.59
C ALA A 112 -7.79 20.37 -6.39
N ILE A 113 -7.23 21.49 -6.87
CA ILE A 113 -7.88 22.80 -6.79
C ILE A 113 -9.20 22.80 -7.56
N LYS A 114 -9.22 22.26 -8.78
CA LYS A 114 -10.43 22.23 -9.62
C LYS A 114 -11.49 21.28 -9.11
N VAL A 115 -11.10 20.17 -8.49
CA VAL A 115 -12.02 19.29 -7.77
C VAL A 115 -12.66 20.03 -6.59
N ASN A 116 -11.86 20.74 -5.80
CA ASN A 116 -12.40 21.54 -4.69
C ASN A 116 -13.35 22.65 -5.19
N GLU A 117 -12.99 23.33 -6.28
CA GLU A 117 -13.86 24.33 -6.93
C GLU A 117 -15.20 23.72 -7.38
N ALA A 118 -15.19 22.50 -7.93
CA ALA A 118 -16.40 21.80 -8.35
C ALA A 118 -17.30 21.43 -7.15
N ILE A 119 -16.70 21.00 -6.04
CA ILE A 119 -17.41 20.67 -4.80
C ILE A 119 -18.06 21.92 -4.20
N VAL A 120 -17.30 23.01 -4.07
CA VAL A 120 -17.78 24.26 -3.46
C VAL A 120 -18.85 24.94 -4.32
N SER A 121 -18.69 24.91 -5.64
CA SER A 121 -19.67 25.50 -6.58
C SER A 121 -20.88 24.61 -6.86
N GLY A 122 -20.86 23.35 -6.42
CA GLY A 122 -21.87 22.34 -6.76
C GLY A 122 -22.02 22.11 -8.27
N THR A 123 -21.04 22.53 -9.07
CA THR A 123 -21.10 22.54 -10.53
C THR A 123 -20.02 21.62 -11.10
N LYS A 124 -20.37 20.85 -12.13
CA LYS A 124 -19.41 20.02 -12.84
C LYS A 124 -18.38 20.89 -13.56
N ILE A 125 -17.10 20.72 -13.21
CA ILE A 125 -15.97 21.35 -13.90
C ILE A 125 -15.29 20.30 -14.78
N THR A 126 -15.17 20.58 -16.07
CA THR A 126 -14.42 19.76 -17.02
C THR A 126 -12.99 20.29 -17.13
N PHE A 127 -12.00 19.41 -16.97
CA PHE A 127 -10.60 19.76 -17.12
C PHE A 127 -10.29 20.32 -18.51
N GLN A 128 -9.63 21.48 -18.54
CA GLN A 128 -9.15 22.10 -19.78
C GLN A 128 -7.64 21.92 -19.91
N LYS A 129 -7.17 21.65 -21.13
CA LYS A 129 -5.75 21.36 -21.40
C LYS A 129 -4.81 22.51 -21.02
N ASN A 130 -5.26 23.75 -21.26
CA ASN A 130 -4.52 24.97 -20.92
C ASN A 130 -4.24 25.13 -19.41
N TRP A 131 -4.97 24.44 -18.52
CA TRP A 131 -4.69 24.50 -17.07
C TRP A 131 -3.44 23.74 -16.66
N PHE A 132 -2.94 22.86 -17.54
CA PHE A 132 -1.78 22.01 -17.30
C PHE A 132 -0.56 22.44 -18.13
N GLU A 133 -0.64 23.61 -18.77
CA GLU A 133 0.44 24.23 -19.54
C GLU A 133 1.08 25.35 -18.70
N LEU A 134 2.42 25.38 -18.63
CA LEU A 134 3.21 26.44 -17.99
C LEU A 134 3.82 27.36 -19.04
#